data_AF-A0A3N5VNG7-F1
#
_entry.id   AF-A0A3N5VNG7-F1
#
_cell.length_a   1.000
_cell.length_b   1.000
_cell.length_c   1.000
_cell.angle_alpha   90.00
_cell.angle_beta   90.00
_cell.angle_gamma   90.00
#
_symmetry.space_group_name_H-M   'P 1'
#
loop_
_entity.id
_entity.type
_entity.pdbx_description
1 polymer ?
#
loop_
_entity_poly.entity_id
_entity_poly.type
_entity_poly.pdbx_seq_one_letter_code
_entity_poly.pdbx_strand_id
1 'polypeptide(L)' 'VLLQRVEPFHHPVSTCKMGKADDPSAVVDPQGRVYGLENLRVVDASILPSIPSAPTNLTTLMVAERCAAWMGE' A
#
# COMPACT_ATOMS: atom_id res chain seq x y z
N VAL A 1 -27.94 11.85 -15.10
CA VAL A 1 -28.44 11.21 -13.86
C VAL A 1 -27.49 10.15 -13.32
N LEU A 2 -27.00 9.19 -14.10
CA LEU A 2 -26.13 8.11 -13.58
C LEU A 2 -24.83 8.60 -12.89
N LEU A 3 -24.15 9.59 -13.45
CA LEU A 3 -22.93 10.16 -12.86
C LEU A 3 -23.17 10.86 -11.50
N GLN A 4 -24.40 11.26 -11.20
CA GLN A 4 -24.74 11.91 -9.93
C GLN A 4 -24.88 10.93 -8.76
N ARG A 5 -24.72 9.62 -9.01
CA ARG A 5 -24.79 8.54 -8.00
C ARG A 5 -23.48 7.78 -7.84
N VAL A 6 -22.39 8.31 -8.39
CA VAL A 6 -21.06 7.73 -8.23
C VAL A 6 -20.50 8.20 -6.91
N GLU A 7 -20.26 7.26 -6.00
CA GLU A 7 -19.64 7.51 -4.70
C GLU A 7 -18.39 6.63 -4.55
N PRO A 8 -17.34 7.11 -3.86
CA PRO A 8 -16.19 6.28 -3.55
C PRO A 8 -16.62 5.11 -2.66
N PHE A 9 -16.30 3.89 -3.08
CA PHE A 9 -16.30 2.75 -2.17
C PHE A 9 -15.08 2.91 -1.27
N HIS A 10 -15.23 2.89 0.06
CA HIS A 10 -14.23 3.25 1.08
C HIS A 10 -12.95 2.38 1.13
N HIS A 11 -12.29 2.18 -0.01
CA HIS A 11 -11.11 1.38 -0.24
C HIS A 11 -9.99 2.21 -0.92
N PRO A 12 -9.61 3.39 -0.38
CA PRO A 12 -8.47 4.13 -0.91
C PRO A 12 -7.17 3.35 -0.70
N VAL A 13 -6.27 3.41 -1.69
CA VAL A 13 -4.98 2.70 -1.71
C VAL A 13 -3.94 3.51 -2.50
N SER A 14 -2.69 3.04 -2.50
CA SER A 14 -1.63 3.43 -3.45
C SER A 14 -1.01 4.83 -3.31
N THR A 15 -1.34 5.63 -2.29
CA THR A 15 -0.71 6.96 -2.08
C THR A 15 0.76 6.87 -1.65
N CYS A 16 1.20 5.73 -1.09
CA CYS A 16 2.58 5.43 -0.74
C CYS A 16 3.06 4.17 -1.49
N LYS A 17 2.78 4.11 -2.79
CA LYS A 17 2.95 2.93 -3.66
C LYS A 17 4.23 2.14 -3.38
N MET A 18 4.07 0.86 -3.11
CA MET A 18 5.15 -0.14 -3.11
C MET A 18 5.62 -0.40 -4.54
N GLY A 19 6.93 -0.36 -4.78
CA GLY A 19 7.47 -0.55 -6.12
C GLY A 19 8.98 -0.79 -6.15
N LYS A 20 9.51 -0.94 -7.37
CA LYS A 20 10.95 -1.05 -7.61
C LYS A 20 11.63 0.30 -7.39
N ALA A 21 12.92 0.28 -7.07
CA ALA A 21 13.69 1.51 -6.86
C ALA A 21 13.82 2.40 -8.11
N ASP A 22 13.63 1.85 -9.31
CA ASP A 22 13.63 2.56 -10.58
C ASP A 22 12.24 3.02 -11.04
N ASP A 23 11.18 2.70 -10.28
CA ASP A 23 9.83 3.23 -10.51
C ASP A 23 9.72 4.64 -9.90
N PRO A 24 9.61 5.70 -10.71
CA PRO A 24 9.55 7.08 -10.20
C PRO A 24 8.30 7.39 -9.36
N SER A 25 7.31 6.50 -9.36
CA SER A 25 6.10 6.61 -8.54
C SER A 25 6.16 5.79 -7.24
N ALA A 26 7.23 5.01 -7.01
CA ALA A 26 7.36 4.19 -5.81
C ALA A 26 7.81 5.04 -4.61
N VAL A 27 7.15 4.81 -3.47
CA VAL A 27 7.46 5.46 -2.17
C VAL A 27 8.12 4.48 -1.22
N VAL A 28 7.71 3.20 -1.27
CA VAL A 28 8.29 2.14 -0.42
C VAL A 28 8.80 0.96 -1.22
N ASP A 29 9.76 0.24 -0.64
CA ASP A 29 10.22 -1.05 -1.13
C ASP A 29 9.22 -2.18 -0.78
N PRO A 30 9.44 -3.43 -1.26
CA PRO A 30 8.57 -4.57 -0.95
C PRO A 30 8.40 -4.91 0.53
N GLN A 31 9.23 -4.34 1.42
CA GLN A 31 9.20 -4.55 2.87
C GLN A 31 8.61 -3.36 3.62
N GLY A 32 8.05 -2.39 2.89
CA GLY A 32 7.43 -1.18 3.42
C GLY A 32 8.44 -0.10 3.82
N ARG A 33 9.74 -0.26 3.54
CA ARG A 33 10.77 0.75 3.88
C ARG A 33 10.65 1.95 2.94
N VAL A 34 10.67 3.15 3.51
CA VAL A 34 10.56 4.38 2.71
C VAL A 34 11.88 4.63 1.98
N TYR A 35 11.82 4.81 0.66
CA TYR A 35 13.02 5.13 -0.11
C TYR A 35 13.63 6.46 0.34
N GLY A 36 14.95 6.48 0.51
CA GLY A 36 15.71 7.67 0.93
C GLY A 36 15.66 7.99 2.42
N LEU A 37 14.96 7.21 3.23
CA LEU A 37 14.90 7.38 4.69
C LEU A 37 15.28 6.08 5.41
N GLU A 38 15.98 6.22 6.51
CA GLU A 38 16.32 5.09 7.39
C GLU A 38 15.27 4.96 8.51
N ASN A 39 15.10 3.73 9.02
CA ASN A 39 14.26 3.42 10.18
C ASN A 39 12.78 3.87 10.07
N LEU A 40 12.28 4.10 8.85
CA LEU A 40 10.89 4.45 8.59
C LEU A 40 10.24 3.43 7.66
N ARG A 41 9.04 2.96 8.05
CA ARG A 41 8.20 2.10 7.22
C ARG A 41 6.77 2.64 7.14
N VAL A 42 6.09 2.37 6.04
CA VAL A 42 4.63 2.55 5.89
C VAL A 42 4.00 1.18 5.73
N VAL A 43 3.00 0.87 6.56
CA VAL A 43 2.38 -0.45 6.62
C VAL A 43 0.86 -0.30 6.76
N ASP A 44 0.20 0.04 5.65
CA ASP A 44 -1.25 0.13 5.52
C ASP A 44 -1.66 -0.01 4.05
N ALA A 45 -2.93 0.26 3.71
CA ALA A 45 -3.44 0.13 2.35
C ALA A 45 -2.78 1.11 1.34
N SER A 46 -2.13 2.18 1.80
CA SER A 46 -1.47 3.17 0.94
C SER A 46 -0.30 2.57 0.16
N ILE A 47 0.30 1.46 0.63
CA ILE A 47 1.43 0.83 -0.06
C ILE A 47 1.01 -0.11 -1.18
N LEU A 48 -0.27 -0.50 -1.25
CA LEU A 48 -0.72 -1.43 -2.29
C LEU A 48 -0.47 -0.81 -3.67
N PRO A 49 0.15 -1.52 -4.62
CA PRO A 49 0.53 -0.93 -5.91
C PRO A 49 -0.65 -0.62 -6.82
N SER A 50 -1.79 -1.25 -6.57
CA SER A 50 -3.07 -1.03 -7.24
C SER A 50 -4.23 -1.52 -6.37
N ILE A 51 -5.45 -1.11 -6.70
CA ILE A 51 -6.67 -1.62 -6.04
C ILE A 51 -6.78 -3.13 -6.28
N PRO A 52 -6.91 -3.96 -5.22
CA PRO A 52 -7.16 -5.39 -5.37
C PRO A 52 -8.61 -5.66 -5.78
N SER A 53 -8.86 -6.80 -6.42
CA SER A 53 -10.22 -7.28 -6.73
C SER A 53 -10.92 -7.89 -5.51
N ALA A 54 -10.81 -7.24 -4.35
CA ALA A 54 -11.38 -7.65 -3.07
C ALA A 54 -11.47 -6.44 -2.11
N PRO A 55 -12.29 -6.49 -1.05
CA PRO A 55 -12.22 -5.49 0.02
C PRO A 55 -10.81 -5.36 0.61
N THR A 56 -10.34 -4.14 0.79
CA THR A 56 -8.92 -3.88 1.08
C THR A 56 -8.47 -4.33 2.47
N ASN A 57 -9.40 -4.56 3.40
CA ASN A 57 -9.07 -4.98 4.76
C ASN A 57 -8.19 -6.25 4.79
N LEU A 58 -8.60 -7.30 4.08
CA LEU A 58 -7.86 -8.57 4.09
C LEU A 58 -6.47 -8.44 3.46
N THR A 59 -6.37 -7.70 2.35
CA THR A 59 -5.08 -7.44 1.70
C THR A 59 -4.17 -6.58 2.59
N THR A 60 -4.74 -5.60 3.31
CA THR A 60 -3.99 -4.75 4.24
C THR A 60 -3.44 -5.57 5.41
N LEU A 61 -4.27 -6.42 6.03
CA LEU A 61 -3.84 -7.33 7.10
C LEU A 61 -2.74 -8.28 6.62
N MET A 62 -2.90 -8.91 5.45
CA MET A 62 -1.90 -9.81 4.87
C MET A 62 -0.54 -9.11 4.68
N VAL A 63 -0.54 -7.89 4.14
CA VAL A 63 0.70 -7.11 3.94
C VAL A 63 1.31 -6.69 5.27
N ALA A 64 0.49 -6.30 6.25
CA ALA A 64 0.96 -5.93 7.58
C ALA A 64 1.65 -7.10 8.29
N GLU A 65 1.06 -8.30 8.26
CA GLU A 65 1.66 -9.52 8.80
C GLU A 65 3.00 -9.84 8.12
N ARG A 66 3.07 -9.68 6.79
CA ARG A 66 4.32 -9.90 6.05
C ARG A 66 5.41 -8.91 6.44
N CYS A 67 5.06 -7.64 6.63
CA CYS A 67 5.99 -6.60 7.07
C CYS A 67 6.49 -6.85 8.49
N ALA A 68 5.60 -7.23 9.41
CA ALA A 68 5.95 -7.58 10.78
C ALA A 68 6.95 -8.73 10.85
N ALA A 69 6.77 -9.78 10.03
CA ALA A 69 7.71 -10.90 9.95
C ALA A 69 9.15 -10.44 9.58
N TRP A 70 9.29 -9.50 8.65
CA TRP A 70 10.60 -8.93 8.25
C TRP A 70 11.18 -7.92 9.24
N MET A 71 10.46 -7.52 10.29
CA MET A 71 10.99 -6.63 11.33
C MET A 71 11.66 -7.41 12.46
N GLY A 72 11.32 -8.70 12.61
CA GLY A 72 11.97 -9.61 13.55
C GLY A 72 13.20 -10.32 13.00
N GLU A 73 13.49 -10.14 11.71
CA GLU A 73 14.74 -10.55 11.04
C GLU A 73 15.78 -9.42 11.12
#